data_AF-A0A7K3IWG4-F1
#
_entry.id   AF-A0A7K3IWG4-F1
#
_cell.length_a   1.000
_cell.length_b   1.000
_cell.length_c   1.000
_cell.angle_alpha   90.00
_cell.angle_beta   90.00
_cell.angle_gamma   90.00
#
_symmetry.space_group_name_H-M   'P 1'
#
loop_
_entity.id
_entity.type
_entity.pdbx_description
1 polymer ?
#
loop_
_entity_poly.entity_id
_entity_poly.type
_entity_poly.pdbx_seq_one_letter_code
_entity_poly.pdbx_strand_id
1 'polypeptide(L)'
;MKKITLLLSLLVMITFMFSCSKDSTEAPGVSLKSSKVSAPVSADGITPLIIDGANNGGNRTCSEVAAVWGLRSDYFICGDKLDFGDFDSDGSYEFNGEFPEWLDVTVTDGIYVSFTVKNSVENCFKVGAVIVKGSNEANIYYYRNGTLGDSGLASPTNKSGKPAGLSNITFCFVECQPVVLALKMRYNFDPESDVPVSYVVSKGTPVFVTDNWCKKLGINYYPNITAFPVMDWYSNEEVGIATIQPMGSNLIVTVTFNEGIYPIQATSYLYSGTLEYLTAVSDCPPYTGWLKPASTEENVATFIVPF
;
A
#
# COMPACT_ATOMS: atom_id res chain seq x y z
N MET A 1 19.62 9.53 84.86
CA MET A 1 18.19 9.95 84.84
C MET A 1 17.97 10.86 83.64
N LYS A 2 16.80 10.75 82.97
CA LYS A 2 16.35 11.40 81.71
C LYS A 2 16.93 10.72 80.44
N LYS A 3 16.26 9.80 79.73
CA LYS A 3 14.96 9.78 79.01
C LYS A 3 14.89 10.68 77.75
N ILE A 4 14.75 10.00 76.59
CA ILE A 4 14.01 10.34 75.36
C ILE A 4 14.76 11.37 74.46
N THR A 5 14.98 11.17 73.14
CA THR A 5 13.95 11.17 72.08
C THR A 5 14.50 10.65 70.73
N LEU A 6 13.76 9.71 70.12
CA LEU A 6 13.44 9.51 68.70
C LEU A 6 14.15 10.39 67.63
N LEU A 7 14.73 9.76 66.59
CA LEU A 7 14.45 10.15 65.19
C LEU A 7 14.83 9.06 64.19
N LEU A 8 13.82 8.69 63.40
CA LEU A 8 13.84 7.83 62.22
C LEU A 8 14.82 8.36 61.16
N SER A 9 15.61 7.47 60.57
CA SER A 9 16.16 7.66 59.23
C SER A 9 16.02 6.36 58.45
N LEU A 10 15.00 6.36 57.60
CA LEU A 10 14.58 5.32 56.67
C LEU A 10 15.61 5.21 55.53
N LEU A 11 16.35 4.10 55.46
CA LEU A 11 17.24 3.79 54.33
C LEU A 11 16.49 2.88 53.35
N VAL A 12 15.87 3.46 52.33
CA VAL A 12 15.24 2.71 51.22
C VAL A 12 16.33 2.32 50.24
N MET A 13 16.64 1.03 50.19
CA MET A 13 17.52 0.42 49.21
C MET A 13 16.74 0.27 47.90
N ILE A 14 17.01 1.13 46.91
CA ILE A 14 16.42 1.05 45.57
C ILE A 14 17.12 -0.09 44.82
N THR A 15 16.47 -1.24 44.74
CA THR A 15 16.79 -2.28 43.76
C THR A 15 16.23 -1.87 42.40
N PHE A 16 17.12 -1.49 41.47
CA PHE A 16 16.76 -1.36 40.06
C PHE A 16 16.42 -2.75 39.51
N MET A 17 15.14 -3.11 39.51
CA MET A 17 14.65 -4.15 38.62
C MET A 17 14.65 -3.57 37.21
N PHE A 18 15.61 -4.00 36.38
CA PHE A 18 15.47 -3.95 34.93
C PHE A 18 14.33 -4.90 34.56
N SER A 19 13.09 -4.40 34.62
CA SER A 19 11.98 -5.00 33.90
C SER A 19 12.17 -4.62 32.44
N CYS A 20 12.63 -5.58 31.63
CA CYS A 20 12.36 -5.53 30.20
C CYS A 20 10.83 -5.55 30.04
N SER A 21 10.22 -4.38 29.90
CA SER A 21 8.89 -4.28 29.32
C SER A 21 9.00 -4.84 27.91
N LYS A 22 8.56 -6.09 27.74
CA LYS A 22 8.27 -6.65 26.43
C LYS A 22 7.11 -5.82 25.90
N ASP A 23 7.46 -4.80 25.14
CA ASP A 23 6.51 -3.95 24.44
C ASP A 23 5.71 -4.88 23.53
N SER A 24 4.49 -5.18 23.93
CA SER A 24 3.51 -5.85 23.09
C SER A 24 3.14 -4.83 22.03
N THR A 25 3.79 -4.94 20.87
CA THR A 25 3.28 -4.37 19.63
C THR A 25 1.94 -5.04 19.34
N GLU A 26 0.88 -4.53 19.98
CA GLU A 26 -0.49 -4.82 19.59
C GLU A 26 -0.65 -4.33 18.15
N ALA A 27 -0.70 -5.28 17.20
CA ALA A 27 -1.15 -4.99 15.85
C ALA A 27 -2.56 -4.39 15.96
N PRO A 28 -2.80 -3.14 15.51
CA PRO A 28 -4.09 -2.50 15.71
C PRO A 28 -5.20 -3.31 15.03
N GLY A 29 -6.21 -3.76 15.79
CA GLY A 29 -7.45 -4.32 15.26
C GLY A 29 -7.60 -5.85 15.24
N VAL A 30 -6.68 -6.62 15.82
CA VAL A 30 -6.80 -8.09 15.89
C VAL A 30 -7.54 -8.53 17.16
N SER A 31 -8.56 -9.39 17.02
CA SER A 31 -9.14 -10.09 18.18
C SER A 31 -8.15 -11.13 18.72
N LEU A 32 -7.35 -10.75 19.71
CA LEU A 32 -6.28 -11.57 20.30
C LEU A 32 -6.75 -12.91 20.91
N LYS A 33 -8.07 -13.12 21.09
CA LYS A 33 -8.61 -14.38 21.61
C LYS A 33 -8.64 -15.52 20.59
N SER A 34 -8.47 -15.24 19.29
CA SER A 34 -8.59 -16.22 18.22
C SER A 34 -7.35 -16.33 17.33
N SER A 35 -6.20 -15.83 17.79
CA SER A 35 -4.96 -15.81 17.00
C SER A 35 -3.71 -15.95 17.86
N LYS A 36 -2.67 -16.59 17.31
CA LYS A 36 -1.36 -16.81 17.93
C LYS A 36 -0.26 -16.28 17.03
N VAL A 37 0.67 -15.51 17.59
CA VAL A 37 1.88 -15.05 16.88
C VAL A 37 2.72 -16.24 16.44
N SER A 38 3.19 -16.22 15.19
CA SER A 38 3.93 -17.31 14.56
C SER A 38 5.21 -16.82 13.88
N ALA A 39 5.95 -17.76 13.31
CA ALA A 39 7.20 -17.56 12.61
C ALA A 39 7.23 -18.42 11.32
N PRO A 40 7.99 -18.02 10.28
CA PRO A 40 8.95 -16.92 10.25
C PRO A 40 8.32 -15.55 9.94
N VAL A 41 8.99 -14.48 10.38
CA VAL A 41 8.72 -13.11 9.90
C VAL A 41 9.19 -13.01 8.44
N SER A 42 8.39 -12.40 7.58
CA SER A 42 8.75 -12.21 6.17
C SER A 42 9.89 -11.19 5.99
N ALA A 43 10.43 -11.10 4.78
CA ALA A 43 11.48 -10.15 4.45
C ALA A 43 11.02 -8.69 4.63
N ASP A 44 9.73 -8.39 4.38
CA ASP A 44 9.13 -7.08 4.62
C ASP A 44 8.78 -6.83 6.10
N GLY A 45 9.19 -7.72 7.01
CA GLY A 45 8.96 -7.57 8.44
C GLY A 45 7.56 -7.95 8.91
N ILE A 46 6.77 -8.63 8.07
CA ILE A 46 5.42 -9.06 8.42
C ILE A 46 5.51 -10.27 9.34
N THR A 47 5.02 -10.10 10.57
CA THR A 47 4.91 -11.19 11.54
C THR A 47 3.61 -11.96 11.31
N PRO A 48 3.65 -13.24 10.95
CA PRO A 48 2.44 -13.99 10.66
C PRO A 48 1.69 -14.37 11.94
N LEU A 49 0.39 -14.62 11.77
CA LEU A 49 -0.47 -15.19 12.81
C LEU A 49 -1.00 -16.56 12.37
N ILE A 50 -1.16 -17.48 13.33
CA ILE A 50 -2.03 -18.65 13.20
C ILE A 50 -3.38 -18.26 13.79
N ILE A 51 -4.47 -18.44 13.04
CA ILE A 51 -5.83 -18.13 13.54
C ILE A 51 -6.61 -19.41 13.81
N ASP A 52 -7.43 -19.37 14.85
CA ASP A 52 -8.34 -20.46 15.21
C ASP A 52 -9.47 -20.64 14.19
N GLY A 53 -10.04 -21.84 14.08
CA GLY A 53 -11.13 -22.15 13.13
C GLY A 53 -11.20 -23.63 12.74
N ALA A 54 -12.26 -24.02 12.02
CA ALA A 54 -12.53 -25.43 11.68
C ALA A 54 -11.40 -26.04 10.82
N ASN A 55 -10.93 -27.26 11.14
CA ASN A 55 -9.80 -27.98 10.49
C ASN A 55 -8.39 -27.74 11.09
N ASN A 56 -8.25 -27.82 12.42
CA ASN A 56 -6.96 -27.77 13.15
C ASN A 56 -6.05 -26.58 12.81
N GLY A 57 -6.59 -25.46 12.30
CA GLY A 57 -5.81 -24.27 11.97
C GLY A 57 -5.21 -24.22 10.56
N GLY A 58 -5.19 -25.33 9.84
CA GLY A 58 -4.39 -25.46 8.62
C GLY A 58 -5.05 -24.96 7.33
N ASN A 59 -6.35 -25.17 7.15
CA ASN A 59 -7.06 -24.72 5.93
C ASN A 59 -7.88 -23.49 6.27
N ARG A 60 -7.27 -22.31 6.15
CA ARG A 60 -7.94 -21.02 6.38
C ARG A 60 -8.52 -20.49 5.08
N THR A 61 -9.61 -19.75 5.20
CA THR A 61 -10.25 -19.05 4.08
C THR A 61 -10.00 -17.54 4.18
N CYS A 62 -10.07 -16.84 3.04
CA CYS A 62 -9.97 -15.38 3.03
C CYS A 62 -11.03 -14.70 3.91
N SER A 63 -12.24 -15.28 4.02
CA SER A 63 -13.30 -14.74 4.88
C SER A 63 -13.03 -14.93 6.37
N GLU A 64 -12.41 -16.05 6.79
CA GLU A 64 -11.92 -16.21 8.17
C GLU A 64 -10.81 -15.20 8.48
N VAL A 65 -9.89 -14.97 7.54
CA VAL A 65 -8.89 -13.91 7.66
C VAL A 65 -9.59 -12.54 7.79
N ALA A 66 -10.53 -12.19 6.92
CA ALA A 66 -11.25 -10.92 7.03
C ALA A 66 -11.91 -10.73 8.41
N ALA A 67 -12.54 -11.77 8.95
CA ALA A 67 -13.21 -11.73 10.26
C ALA A 67 -12.24 -11.44 11.43
N VAL A 68 -11.04 -12.04 11.43
CA VAL A 68 -10.05 -11.84 12.51
C VAL A 68 -9.56 -10.40 12.60
N TRP A 69 -9.51 -9.71 11.46
CA TRP A 69 -9.13 -8.29 11.36
C TRP A 69 -10.33 -7.33 11.34
N GLY A 70 -11.55 -7.82 11.63
CA GLY A 70 -12.75 -6.97 11.71
C GLY A 70 -13.20 -6.39 10.36
N LEU A 71 -12.82 -7.02 9.26
CA LEU A 71 -13.15 -6.60 7.91
C LEU A 71 -14.48 -7.24 7.45
N ARG A 72 -15.10 -6.64 6.43
CA ARG A 72 -16.30 -7.20 5.78
C ARG A 72 -15.96 -8.56 5.16
N SER A 73 -16.89 -9.51 5.16
CA SER A 73 -16.62 -10.90 4.71
C SER A 73 -16.20 -11.04 3.24
N ASP A 74 -16.55 -10.06 2.43
CA ASP A 74 -16.24 -9.91 1.00
C ASP A 74 -15.17 -8.82 0.76
N TYR A 75 -14.41 -8.44 1.79
CA TYR A 75 -13.31 -7.49 1.66
C TYR A 75 -12.20 -8.02 0.73
N PHE A 76 -11.92 -9.32 0.79
CA PHE A 76 -10.95 -9.96 -0.07
C PHE A 76 -11.62 -10.64 -1.27
N ILE A 77 -10.98 -10.50 -2.43
CA ILE A 77 -11.18 -11.39 -3.57
C ILE A 77 -10.29 -12.61 -3.31
N CYS A 78 -10.91 -13.76 -3.06
CA CYS A 78 -10.17 -14.97 -2.68
C CYS A 78 -9.66 -15.69 -3.93
N GLY A 79 -8.35 -15.91 -4.01
CA GLY A 79 -7.77 -16.79 -5.02
C GLY A 79 -8.01 -18.27 -4.73
N ASP A 80 -7.63 -19.11 -5.68
CA ASP A 80 -7.70 -20.55 -5.52
C ASP A 80 -6.73 -21.05 -4.44
N LYS A 81 -7.11 -22.15 -3.79
CA LYS A 81 -6.23 -22.88 -2.88
C LYS A 81 -5.42 -23.88 -3.69
N LEU A 82 -4.17 -23.54 -3.97
CA LEU A 82 -3.28 -24.37 -4.77
C LEU A 82 -2.41 -25.23 -3.86
N ASP A 83 -2.50 -26.55 -4.01
CA ASP A 83 -1.64 -27.50 -3.31
C ASP A 83 -0.27 -27.56 -4.02
N PHE A 84 0.81 -27.72 -3.25
CA PHE A 84 2.19 -27.77 -3.74
C PHE A 84 2.77 -29.16 -3.49
N GLY A 85 3.29 -29.81 -4.53
CA GLY A 85 3.74 -31.19 -4.47
C GLY A 85 4.23 -31.70 -5.82
N ASP A 86 4.72 -32.93 -5.80
CA ASP A 86 5.07 -33.70 -6.99
C ASP A 86 3.81 -34.41 -7.50
N PHE A 87 3.14 -33.81 -8.49
CA PHE A 87 1.83 -34.28 -8.95
C PHE A 87 1.92 -35.26 -10.12
N ASP A 88 3.03 -35.30 -10.85
CA ASP A 88 3.27 -36.22 -11.96
C ASP A 88 4.33 -37.30 -11.65
N SER A 89 4.87 -37.30 -10.42
CA SER A 89 5.89 -38.25 -9.94
C SER A 89 7.22 -38.15 -10.67
N ASP A 90 7.58 -36.98 -11.22
CA ASP A 90 8.85 -36.74 -11.89
C ASP A 90 9.97 -36.26 -10.93
N GLY A 91 9.63 -36.02 -9.67
CA GLY A 91 10.53 -35.53 -8.62
C GLY A 91 10.69 -34.01 -8.58
N SER A 92 10.06 -33.27 -9.48
CA SER A 92 9.79 -31.85 -9.40
C SER A 92 8.62 -31.59 -8.44
N TYR A 93 8.58 -30.39 -7.89
CA TYR A 93 7.44 -29.94 -7.09
C TYR A 93 6.85 -28.72 -7.76
N GLU A 94 5.54 -28.73 -7.94
CA GLU A 94 4.79 -27.70 -8.63
C GLU A 94 3.45 -27.44 -7.93
N PHE A 95 2.72 -26.43 -8.40
CA PHE A 95 1.36 -26.18 -7.95
C PHE A 95 0.37 -26.97 -8.82
N ASN A 96 -0.70 -27.50 -8.22
CA ASN A 96 -1.76 -28.22 -8.95
C ASN A 96 -2.73 -27.31 -9.73
N GLY A 97 -2.31 -26.10 -10.07
CA GLY A 97 -3.09 -25.09 -10.77
C GLY A 97 -2.25 -23.88 -11.11
N GLU A 98 -2.88 -22.89 -11.72
CA GLU A 98 -2.21 -21.67 -12.20
C GLU A 98 -2.60 -20.46 -11.34
N PHE A 99 -1.63 -19.59 -11.08
CA PHE A 99 -1.91 -18.27 -10.53
C PHE A 99 -2.41 -17.33 -11.63
N PRO A 100 -3.11 -16.23 -11.29
CA PRO A 100 -3.38 -15.18 -12.25
C PRO A 100 -2.09 -14.69 -12.93
N GLU A 101 -2.14 -14.37 -14.23
CA GLU A 101 -0.95 -13.97 -15.01
C GLU A 101 -0.21 -12.74 -14.42
N TRP A 102 -0.91 -11.91 -13.66
CA TRP A 102 -0.36 -10.75 -12.97
C TRP A 102 0.29 -11.09 -11.62
N LEU A 103 0.34 -12.35 -11.19
CA LEU A 103 0.97 -12.80 -9.94
C LEU A 103 2.07 -13.81 -10.24
N ASP A 104 3.32 -13.40 -10.04
CA ASP A 104 4.46 -14.31 -10.01
C ASP A 104 4.61 -14.89 -8.60
N VAL A 105 4.77 -16.20 -8.49
CA VAL A 105 5.05 -16.90 -7.23
C VAL A 105 6.25 -17.82 -7.43
N THR A 106 7.21 -17.78 -6.50
CA THR A 106 8.38 -18.66 -6.50
C THR A 106 8.47 -19.38 -5.17
N VAL A 107 8.78 -20.68 -5.21
CA VAL A 107 9.03 -21.51 -4.03
C VAL A 107 10.51 -21.92 -4.03
N THR A 108 11.21 -21.61 -2.93
CA THR A 108 12.61 -21.99 -2.73
C THR A 108 12.69 -23.10 -1.67
N ASP A 109 13.48 -24.15 -1.96
CA ASP A 109 13.67 -25.33 -1.11
C ASP A 109 12.37 -26.08 -0.75
N GLY A 110 11.29 -25.86 -1.51
CA GLY A 110 9.95 -26.38 -1.19
C GLY A 110 9.34 -25.81 0.10
N ILE A 111 9.90 -24.71 0.62
CA ILE A 111 9.57 -24.16 1.95
C ILE A 111 9.20 -22.69 1.87
N TYR A 112 10.10 -21.87 1.30
CA TYR A 112 9.97 -20.42 1.32
C TYR A 112 9.27 -19.92 0.07
N VAL A 113 8.29 -19.06 0.26
CA VAL A 113 7.51 -18.44 -0.81
C VAL A 113 7.93 -16.98 -0.95
N SER A 114 8.11 -16.56 -2.20
CA SER A 114 8.11 -15.16 -2.60
C SER A 114 7.07 -14.93 -3.68
N PHE A 115 6.55 -13.71 -3.73
CA PHE A 115 5.61 -13.32 -4.76
C PHE A 115 5.83 -11.88 -5.22
N THR A 116 5.38 -11.59 -6.43
CA THR A 116 5.35 -10.24 -6.99
C THR A 116 4.10 -10.06 -7.84
N VAL A 117 3.44 -8.92 -7.70
CA VAL A 117 2.25 -8.52 -8.43
C VAL A 117 2.67 -7.56 -9.55
N LYS A 118 2.36 -7.95 -10.78
CA LYS A 118 2.55 -7.16 -12.01
C LYS A 118 1.23 -6.49 -12.39
N ASN A 119 0.96 -5.34 -11.79
CA ASN A 119 -0.22 -4.57 -12.15
C ASN A 119 -0.08 -3.93 -13.54
N SER A 120 -1.23 -3.79 -14.19
CA SER A 120 -1.40 -2.97 -15.39
C SER A 120 -2.51 -1.94 -15.17
N VAL A 121 -2.72 -1.06 -16.15
CA VAL A 121 -3.85 -0.12 -16.12
C VAL A 121 -5.19 -0.87 -16.09
N GLU A 122 -5.29 -2.04 -16.73
CA GLU A 122 -6.56 -2.78 -16.81
C GLU A 122 -6.80 -3.69 -15.61
N ASN A 123 -5.74 -4.05 -14.87
CA ASN A 123 -5.80 -4.94 -13.72
C ASN A 123 -4.89 -4.42 -12.60
N CYS A 124 -5.51 -3.83 -11.57
CA CYS A 124 -4.80 -3.37 -10.39
C CYS A 124 -5.26 -4.10 -9.15
N PHE A 125 -4.46 -5.07 -8.72
CA PHE A 125 -4.66 -5.86 -7.52
C PHE A 125 -3.47 -5.69 -6.57
N LYS A 126 -3.71 -5.89 -5.28
CA LYS A 126 -2.68 -6.04 -4.26
C LYS A 126 -2.95 -7.31 -3.48
N VAL A 127 -1.91 -7.92 -2.91
CA VAL A 127 -2.07 -9.04 -2.00
C VAL A 127 -2.36 -8.48 -0.61
N GLY A 128 -3.58 -8.69 -0.12
CA GLY A 128 -4.02 -8.26 1.21
C GLY A 128 -3.73 -9.28 2.30
N ALA A 129 -3.66 -10.57 1.97
CA ALA A 129 -3.10 -11.59 2.84
C ALA A 129 -2.58 -12.80 2.05
N VAL A 130 -1.68 -13.57 2.66
CA VAL A 130 -1.24 -14.88 2.15
C VAL A 130 -1.39 -15.91 3.26
N ILE A 131 -2.05 -17.02 2.91
CA ILE A 131 -2.25 -18.18 3.78
C ILE A 131 -1.25 -19.25 3.33
N VAL A 132 -0.20 -19.47 4.13
CA VAL A 132 0.87 -20.42 3.82
C VAL A 132 0.76 -21.62 4.74
N LYS A 133 0.27 -22.73 4.20
CA LYS A 133 0.01 -23.94 4.97
C LYS A 133 1.15 -24.94 4.87
N GLY A 134 1.52 -25.51 6.01
CA GLY A 134 2.38 -26.70 6.08
C GLY A 134 1.95 -27.57 7.25
N SER A 135 1.90 -28.90 7.03
CA SER A 135 1.45 -29.84 8.06
C SER A 135 0.05 -29.46 8.61
N ASN A 136 -0.12 -29.27 9.92
CA ASN A 136 -1.44 -29.06 10.54
C ASN A 136 -1.90 -27.59 10.60
N GLU A 137 -1.00 -26.63 10.45
CA GLU A 137 -1.26 -25.21 10.70
C GLU A 137 -0.91 -24.35 9.47
N ALA A 138 -1.40 -23.11 9.45
CA ALA A 138 -1.07 -22.12 8.42
C ALA A 138 -0.63 -20.81 9.05
N ASN A 139 0.39 -20.20 8.45
CA ASN A 139 0.76 -18.82 8.71
C ASN A 139 -0.09 -17.91 7.84
N ILE A 140 -0.65 -16.87 8.44
CA ILE A 140 -1.33 -15.79 7.74
C ILE A 140 -0.45 -14.55 7.81
N TYR A 141 0.05 -14.15 6.65
CA TYR A 141 0.74 -12.89 6.46
C TYR A 141 -0.30 -11.88 5.99
N TYR A 142 -0.69 -10.95 6.87
CA TYR A 142 -1.69 -9.92 6.55
C TYR A 142 -1.01 -8.59 6.24
N TYR A 143 -1.39 -8.00 5.12
CA TYR A 143 -0.88 -6.74 4.62
C TYR A 143 -2.00 -5.70 4.66
N ARG A 144 -1.94 -4.80 5.64
CA ARG A 144 -2.89 -3.69 5.72
C ARG A 144 -2.80 -2.85 4.44
N ASN A 145 -3.92 -2.68 3.73
CA ASN A 145 -4.03 -2.02 2.42
C ASN A 145 -3.36 -2.75 1.24
N GLY A 146 -2.85 -3.97 1.47
CA GLY A 146 -2.20 -4.80 0.47
C GLY A 146 -0.75 -4.44 0.14
N THR A 147 -0.01 -5.39 -0.43
CA THR A 147 1.35 -5.23 -0.95
C THR A 147 1.45 -5.71 -2.41
N LEU A 148 2.48 -5.25 -3.12
CA LEU A 148 2.83 -5.71 -4.46
C LEU A 148 3.83 -6.87 -4.46
N GLY A 149 4.40 -7.22 -3.33
CA GLY A 149 5.35 -8.31 -3.22
C GLY A 149 5.78 -8.50 -1.78
N ASP A 150 6.31 -9.68 -1.49
CA ASP A 150 7.02 -10.01 -0.25
C ASP A 150 7.77 -11.33 -0.48
N SER A 151 8.68 -11.68 0.42
CA SER A 151 9.46 -12.91 0.35
C SER A 151 9.77 -13.49 1.73
N GLY A 152 10.28 -14.72 1.77
CA GLY A 152 10.57 -15.40 3.02
C GLY A 152 9.33 -15.85 3.79
N LEU A 153 8.16 -15.84 3.14
CA LEU A 153 6.95 -16.41 3.71
C LEU A 153 7.12 -17.92 3.83
N ALA A 154 6.68 -18.53 4.92
CA ALA A 154 6.70 -19.97 5.06
C ALA A 154 5.57 -20.46 5.95
N SER A 155 5.37 -21.77 5.99
CA SER A 155 4.48 -22.41 6.94
C SER A 155 4.97 -22.23 8.39
N PRO A 156 4.12 -22.49 9.40
CA PRO A 156 4.53 -22.38 10.80
C PRO A 156 5.77 -23.22 11.13
N THR A 157 6.62 -22.66 11.97
CA THR A 157 7.80 -23.37 12.49
C THR A 157 7.38 -24.56 13.33
N ASN A 158 7.83 -25.76 12.96
CA ASN A 158 7.52 -26.98 13.68
C ASN A 158 8.39 -27.13 14.96
N LYS A 159 8.17 -28.21 15.72
CA LYS A 159 8.92 -28.49 16.95
C LYS A 159 10.44 -28.62 16.77
N SER A 160 10.90 -28.88 15.53
CA SER A 160 12.32 -28.97 15.18
C SER A 160 12.96 -27.59 14.91
N GLY A 161 12.20 -26.50 15.06
CA GLY A 161 12.71 -25.13 14.89
C GLY A 161 12.84 -24.69 13.44
N LYS A 162 12.28 -25.46 12.48
CA LYS A 162 12.24 -25.09 11.06
C LYS A 162 10.80 -25.07 10.54
N PRO A 163 10.49 -24.22 9.56
CA PRO A 163 9.22 -24.32 8.83
C PRO A 163 9.04 -25.71 8.21
N ALA A 164 7.80 -26.17 8.11
CA ALA A 164 7.48 -27.36 7.32
C ALA A 164 7.52 -27.04 5.82
N GLY A 165 7.62 -28.09 4.99
CA GLY A 165 7.41 -27.96 3.55
C GLY A 165 6.03 -27.39 3.24
N LEU A 166 5.94 -26.61 2.16
CA LEU A 166 4.69 -26.03 1.68
C LEU A 166 3.73 -27.15 1.28
N SER A 167 2.51 -27.13 1.82
CA SER A 167 1.45 -28.06 1.45
C SER A 167 0.43 -27.42 0.53
N ASN A 168 0.01 -26.19 0.84
CA ASN A 168 -0.78 -25.36 -0.05
C ASN A 168 -0.65 -23.88 0.30
N ILE A 169 -1.09 -23.07 -0.65
CA ILE A 169 -1.11 -21.62 -0.53
C ILE A 169 -2.44 -21.05 -1.02
N THR A 170 -2.86 -19.95 -0.41
CA THR A 170 -4.00 -19.16 -0.89
C THR A 170 -3.66 -17.69 -0.74
N PHE A 171 -3.92 -16.92 -1.79
CA PHE A 171 -3.78 -15.47 -1.78
C PHE A 171 -5.16 -14.82 -1.60
N CYS A 172 -5.22 -13.84 -0.68
CA CYS A 172 -6.37 -12.98 -0.48
C CYS A 172 -6.07 -11.63 -1.13
N PHE A 173 -6.72 -11.33 -2.24
CA PHE A 173 -6.46 -10.10 -3.01
C PHE A 173 -7.38 -8.96 -2.57
N VAL A 174 -6.91 -7.75 -2.77
CA VAL A 174 -7.71 -6.52 -2.72
C VAL A 174 -7.51 -5.77 -4.02
N GLU A 175 -8.55 -5.11 -4.52
CA GLU A 175 -8.39 -4.16 -5.61
C GLU A 175 -7.58 -2.95 -5.13
N CYS A 176 -6.73 -2.41 -5.99
CA CYS A 176 -6.15 -1.11 -5.74
C CYS A 176 -7.28 -0.10 -5.56
N GLN A 177 -7.19 0.71 -4.50
CA GLN A 177 -8.05 1.88 -4.42
C GLN A 177 -7.67 2.84 -5.55
N PRO A 178 -8.65 3.34 -6.34
CA PRO A 178 -8.35 4.31 -7.36
C PRO A 178 -7.62 5.52 -6.77
N VAL A 179 -6.49 5.87 -7.37
CA VAL A 179 -5.74 7.05 -6.96
C VAL A 179 -6.38 8.27 -7.59
N VAL A 180 -6.72 9.23 -6.74
CA VAL A 180 -7.20 10.54 -7.16
C VAL A 180 -6.02 11.38 -7.58
N LEU A 181 -6.01 11.77 -8.85
CA LEU A 181 -5.07 12.69 -9.45
C LEU A 181 -5.73 14.05 -9.68
N ALA A 182 -5.06 15.12 -9.24
CA ALA A 182 -5.46 16.48 -9.53
C ALA A 182 -4.23 17.36 -9.71
N LEU A 183 -4.24 18.22 -10.73
CA LEU A 183 -3.08 19.00 -11.14
C LEU A 183 -3.32 20.49 -10.91
N LYS A 184 -2.31 21.19 -10.41
CA LYS A 184 -2.24 22.65 -10.49
C LYS A 184 -0.83 23.07 -10.87
N MET A 185 -0.67 23.76 -11.99
CA MET A 185 0.63 24.22 -12.46
C MET A 185 0.58 25.66 -12.93
N ARG A 186 1.72 26.35 -12.92
CA ARG A 186 1.86 27.64 -13.60
C ARG A 186 2.67 27.48 -14.87
N TYR A 187 2.43 28.36 -15.82
CA TYR A 187 3.14 28.35 -17.09
C TYR A 187 3.47 29.75 -17.58
N ASN A 188 4.33 29.80 -18.59
CA ASN A 188 4.70 30.99 -19.33
C ASN A 188 4.64 30.75 -20.84
N PHE A 189 4.68 31.82 -21.63
CA PHE A 189 4.94 31.77 -23.07
C PHE A 189 6.41 32.04 -23.41
N ASP A 190 7.19 32.48 -22.42
CA ASP A 190 8.64 32.67 -22.51
C ASP A 190 9.34 31.67 -21.56
N PRO A 191 10.15 30.73 -22.07
CA PRO A 191 10.83 29.74 -21.25
C PRO A 191 11.88 30.33 -20.29
N GLU A 192 12.36 31.54 -20.53
CA GLU A 192 13.38 32.20 -19.69
C GLU A 192 12.77 33.01 -18.53
N SER A 193 11.43 33.15 -18.49
CA SER A 193 10.74 34.01 -17.53
C SER A 193 10.13 33.22 -16.37
N ASP A 194 10.57 33.57 -15.15
CA ASP A 194 10.05 33.01 -13.89
C ASP A 194 8.72 33.65 -13.43
N VAL A 195 8.24 34.68 -14.13
CA VAL A 195 6.99 35.37 -13.78
C VAL A 195 5.82 34.69 -14.51
N PRO A 196 4.95 33.94 -13.82
CA PRO A 196 3.89 33.18 -14.47
C PRO A 196 2.87 34.10 -15.15
N VAL A 197 2.51 33.76 -16.38
CA VAL A 197 1.43 34.45 -17.10
C VAL A 197 0.07 33.95 -16.61
N SER A 198 -0.05 32.65 -16.36
CA SER A 198 -1.29 32.04 -15.87
C SER A 198 -1.01 30.73 -15.12
N TYR A 199 -2.07 30.03 -14.75
CA TYR A 199 -2.03 28.70 -14.19
C TYR A 199 -3.10 27.81 -14.79
N VAL A 200 -2.81 26.52 -14.73
CA VAL A 200 -3.66 25.46 -15.23
C VAL A 200 -4.15 24.56 -14.11
N VAL A 201 -5.27 23.91 -14.37
CA VAL A 201 -5.83 22.86 -13.54
C VAL A 201 -6.16 21.64 -14.40
N SER A 202 -6.15 20.45 -13.79
CA SER A 202 -6.64 19.24 -14.46
C SER A 202 -8.13 19.37 -14.80
N LYS A 203 -8.51 18.99 -16.02
CA LYS A 203 -9.90 18.72 -16.37
C LYS A 203 -10.31 17.38 -15.74
N GLY A 204 -11.57 17.25 -15.36
CA GLY A 204 -12.09 16.04 -14.71
C GLY A 204 -13.39 16.33 -13.98
N THR A 205 -13.72 15.50 -12.99
CA THR A 205 -14.92 15.69 -12.17
C THR A 205 -14.69 16.82 -11.16
N PRO A 206 -15.50 17.88 -11.14
CA PRO A 206 -15.36 18.94 -10.12
C PRO A 206 -15.87 18.42 -8.77
N VAL A 207 -15.10 18.67 -7.70
CA VAL A 207 -15.46 18.25 -6.33
C VAL A 207 -15.47 19.38 -5.31
N PHE A 208 -15.05 20.59 -5.69
CA PHE A 208 -15.04 21.75 -4.83
C PHE A 208 -16.19 22.70 -5.16
N VAL A 209 -16.98 23.03 -4.14
CA VAL A 209 -18.04 24.04 -4.21
C VAL A 209 -17.51 25.32 -3.58
N THR A 210 -16.82 26.14 -4.37
CA THR A 210 -16.20 27.41 -3.95
C THR A 210 -16.18 28.39 -5.13
N ASP A 211 -15.83 29.65 -4.87
CA ASP A 211 -15.52 30.66 -5.90
C ASP A 211 -14.01 30.87 -6.10
N ASN A 212 -13.19 30.05 -5.44
CA ASN A 212 -11.74 30.10 -5.51
C ASN A 212 -11.18 29.18 -6.62
N TRP A 213 -9.86 29.17 -6.80
CA TRP A 213 -9.15 28.51 -7.91
C TRP A 213 -9.43 27.00 -8.04
N CYS A 214 -9.90 26.31 -7.01
CA CYS A 214 -10.18 24.88 -7.10
C CYS A 214 -11.59 24.59 -7.63
N LYS A 215 -12.43 25.60 -7.89
CA LYS A 215 -13.77 25.43 -8.48
C LYS A 215 -13.74 24.68 -9.83
N LYS A 216 -12.69 24.88 -10.63
CA LYS A 216 -12.47 24.16 -11.90
C LYS A 216 -11.41 23.05 -11.78
N LEU A 217 -10.91 22.76 -10.58
CA LEU A 217 -9.98 21.65 -10.38
C LEU A 217 -10.77 20.33 -10.53
N GLY A 218 -10.58 19.68 -11.67
CA GLY A 218 -11.15 18.38 -11.94
C GLY A 218 -10.29 17.27 -11.37
N ILE A 219 -10.92 16.32 -10.67
CA ILE A 219 -10.26 15.10 -10.23
C ILE A 219 -10.35 14.02 -11.29
N ASN A 220 -9.36 13.14 -11.29
CA ASN A 220 -9.28 12.01 -12.18
C ASN A 220 -8.90 10.75 -11.40
N TYR A 221 -9.49 9.62 -11.74
CA TYR A 221 -9.24 8.35 -11.06
C TYR A 221 -8.36 7.46 -11.93
N TYR A 222 -7.15 7.19 -11.47
CA TYR A 222 -6.34 6.09 -12.00
C TYR A 222 -6.71 4.80 -11.25
N PRO A 223 -6.91 3.65 -11.91
CA PRO A 223 -6.55 3.36 -13.30
C PRO A 223 -7.68 3.55 -14.33
N ASN A 224 -8.84 4.08 -13.94
CA ASN A 224 -10.00 4.24 -14.83
C ASN A 224 -9.70 5.13 -16.06
N ILE A 225 -8.67 5.97 -15.98
CA ILE A 225 -8.21 6.83 -17.06
C ILE A 225 -6.68 6.75 -17.22
N THR A 226 -6.21 6.95 -18.45
CA THR A 226 -4.77 7.00 -18.79
C THR A 226 -4.31 8.38 -19.23
N ALA A 227 -5.23 9.32 -19.43
CA ALA A 227 -4.91 10.70 -19.76
C ALA A 227 -6.05 11.63 -19.37
N PHE A 228 -5.73 12.90 -19.12
CA PHE A 228 -6.71 13.96 -18.92
C PHE A 228 -6.20 15.31 -19.46
N PRO A 229 -7.08 16.16 -20.02
CA PRO A 229 -6.70 17.49 -20.45
C PRO A 229 -6.28 18.40 -19.29
N VAL A 230 -5.43 19.37 -19.62
CA VAL A 230 -4.98 20.43 -18.72
C VAL A 230 -5.50 21.76 -19.24
N MET A 231 -6.27 22.46 -18.41
CA MET A 231 -7.05 23.64 -18.81
C MET A 231 -6.44 24.90 -18.21
N ASP A 232 -6.30 25.96 -19.01
CA ASP A 232 -6.05 27.28 -18.48
C ASP A 232 -7.20 27.73 -17.58
N TRP A 233 -6.86 28.28 -16.41
CA TRP A 233 -7.86 28.68 -15.44
C TRP A 233 -8.77 29.80 -15.93
N TYR A 234 -8.23 30.80 -16.62
CA TYR A 234 -8.98 32.00 -16.99
C TYR A 234 -9.77 31.81 -18.28
N SER A 235 -9.11 31.38 -19.35
CA SER A 235 -9.74 31.18 -20.66
C SER A 235 -10.58 29.91 -20.71
N ASN A 236 -10.32 28.94 -19.84
CA ASN A 236 -10.94 27.61 -19.87
C ASN A 236 -10.65 26.87 -21.20
N GLU A 237 -9.54 27.20 -21.85
CA GLU A 237 -9.04 26.51 -23.03
C GLU A 237 -8.08 25.39 -22.63
N GLU A 238 -8.04 24.34 -23.44
CA GLU A 238 -7.09 23.24 -23.27
C GLU A 238 -5.70 23.69 -23.74
N VAL A 239 -4.72 23.61 -22.85
CA VAL A 239 -3.35 24.07 -23.10
C VAL A 239 -2.31 22.94 -23.01
N GLY A 240 -2.78 21.72 -22.80
CA GLY A 240 -1.94 20.52 -22.77
C GLY A 240 -2.72 19.28 -22.34
N ILE A 241 -1.99 18.18 -22.25
CA ILE A 241 -2.52 16.88 -21.84
C ILE A 241 -1.60 16.23 -20.81
N ALA A 242 -2.19 15.67 -19.76
CA ALA A 242 -1.49 14.79 -18.84
C ALA A 242 -1.72 13.34 -19.26
N THR A 243 -0.65 12.56 -19.38
CA THR A 243 -0.69 11.11 -19.65
C THR A 243 -0.16 10.35 -18.43
N ILE A 244 -0.69 9.16 -18.17
CA ILE A 244 -0.41 8.36 -16.97
C ILE A 244 0.08 6.98 -17.42
N GLN A 245 1.27 6.59 -16.96
CA GLN A 245 1.88 5.31 -17.30
C GLN A 245 2.43 4.61 -16.05
N PRO A 246 2.09 3.34 -15.79
CA PRO A 246 2.71 2.59 -14.70
C PRO A 246 4.18 2.26 -15.03
N MET A 247 5.05 2.35 -14.04
CA MET A 247 6.48 2.01 -14.13
C MET A 247 6.97 1.42 -12.80
N GLY A 248 6.97 0.09 -12.70
CA GLY A 248 7.29 -0.62 -11.45
C GLY A 248 6.27 -0.28 -10.35
N SER A 249 6.76 0.18 -9.20
CA SER A 249 5.94 0.64 -8.07
C SER A 249 5.60 2.14 -8.12
N ASN A 250 5.61 2.74 -9.32
CA ASN A 250 5.28 4.15 -9.50
C ASN A 250 4.32 4.35 -10.68
N LEU A 251 3.58 5.45 -10.66
CA LEU A 251 2.95 6.03 -11.84
C LEU A 251 3.78 7.22 -12.31
N ILE A 252 4.06 7.25 -13.61
CA ILE A 252 4.65 8.39 -14.29
C ILE A 252 3.51 9.21 -14.88
N VAL A 253 3.36 10.43 -14.40
CA VAL A 253 2.41 11.39 -14.94
C VAL A 253 3.18 12.44 -15.73
N THR A 254 3.01 12.43 -17.05
CA THR A 254 3.70 13.35 -17.96
C THR A 254 2.70 14.36 -18.51
N VAL A 255 2.92 15.63 -18.19
CA VAL A 255 2.14 16.76 -18.69
C VAL A 255 2.87 17.37 -19.87
N THR A 256 2.29 17.30 -21.06
CA THR A 256 2.81 17.92 -22.28
C THR A 256 1.94 19.13 -22.61
N PHE A 257 2.55 20.31 -22.62
CA PHE A 257 1.90 21.55 -23.01
C PHE A 257 1.94 21.73 -24.52
N ASN A 258 0.95 22.46 -25.04
CA ASN A 258 0.90 22.88 -26.44
C ASN A 258 2.14 23.73 -26.78
N GLU A 259 2.50 23.77 -28.06
CA GLU A 259 3.66 24.53 -28.55
C GLU A 259 3.63 26.00 -28.07
N GLY A 260 4.79 26.49 -27.62
CA GLY A 260 4.94 27.84 -27.09
C GLY A 260 4.45 28.03 -25.65
N ILE A 261 4.10 26.96 -24.94
CA ILE A 261 3.72 27.00 -23.52
C ILE A 261 4.71 26.20 -22.68
N TYR A 262 5.24 26.85 -21.65
CA TYR A 262 6.38 26.38 -20.86
C TYR A 262 5.98 26.25 -19.38
N PRO A 263 6.03 25.06 -18.76
CA PRO A 263 5.69 24.89 -17.35
C PRO A 263 6.74 25.48 -16.41
N ILE A 264 6.30 26.10 -15.31
CA ILE A 264 7.20 26.61 -14.28
C ILE A 264 7.33 25.59 -13.16
N GLN A 265 8.49 24.93 -13.08
CA GLN A 265 8.75 23.83 -12.14
C GLN A 265 8.46 24.21 -10.68
N ALA A 266 8.91 25.39 -10.25
CA ALA A 266 8.82 25.84 -8.86
C ALA A 266 7.38 25.95 -8.33
N THR A 267 6.40 26.05 -9.22
CA THR A 267 4.99 26.25 -8.87
C THR A 267 4.05 25.24 -9.53
N SER A 268 4.59 24.08 -9.90
CA SER A 268 3.89 22.97 -10.52
C SER A 268 3.71 21.82 -9.54
N TYR A 269 2.47 21.34 -9.42
CA TYR A 269 2.06 20.43 -8.35
C TYR A 269 1.04 19.40 -8.84
N LEU A 270 1.24 18.15 -8.41
CA LEU A 270 0.33 17.03 -8.65
C LEU A 270 -0.11 16.42 -7.32
N TYR A 271 -1.40 16.45 -7.06
CA TYR A 271 -2.02 15.66 -6.00
C TYR A 271 -2.10 14.19 -6.44
N SER A 272 -1.74 13.31 -5.52
CA SER A 272 -2.00 11.87 -5.59
C SER A 272 -2.45 11.40 -4.21
N GLY A 273 -3.60 10.75 -4.13
CA GLY A 273 -4.13 10.24 -2.86
C GLY A 273 -5.60 9.84 -2.94
N THR A 274 -6.31 9.99 -1.82
CA THR A 274 -7.74 9.66 -1.72
C THR A 274 -8.62 10.89 -1.93
N LEU A 275 -9.86 10.69 -2.37
CA LEU A 275 -10.82 11.79 -2.47
C LEU A 275 -11.05 12.46 -1.11
N GLU A 276 -11.23 11.65 -0.06
CA GLU A 276 -11.47 12.11 1.31
C GLU A 276 -10.39 13.09 1.77
N TYR A 277 -9.12 12.78 1.54
CA TYR A 277 -8.03 13.66 1.96
C TYR A 277 -7.99 14.96 1.13
N LEU A 278 -8.24 14.87 -0.18
CA LEU A 278 -8.29 16.04 -1.05
C LEU A 278 -9.40 17.02 -0.65
N THR A 279 -10.54 16.52 -0.19
CA THR A 279 -11.73 17.31 0.17
C THR A 279 -11.93 17.50 1.67
N ALA A 280 -11.00 17.07 2.52
CA ALA A 280 -11.05 17.26 3.97
C ALA A 280 -10.90 18.73 4.42
N VAL A 281 -10.67 19.66 3.49
CA VAL A 281 -10.51 21.10 3.73
C VAL A 281 -11.80 21.86 3.43
N SER A 282 -12.02 22.97 4.14
CA SER A 282 -13.23 23.80 3.98
C SER A 282 -13.25 24.69 2.73
N ASP A 283 -12.12 24.83 2.05
CA ASP A 283 -11.97 25.59 0.79
C ASP A 283 -10.96 24.86 -0.11
N CYS A 284 -10.13 25.56 -0.88
CA CYS A 284 -9.15 24.92 -1.73
C CYS A 284 -8.01 24.25 -0.97
N PRO A 285 -7.55 23.08 -1.44
CA PRO A 285 -6.48 22.33 -0.79
C PRO A 285 -5.16 23.11 -0.81
N PRO A 286 -4.30 22.95 0.23
CA PRO A 286 -2.96 23.54 0.25
C PRO A 286 -2.06 22.81 -0.76
N TYR A 287 -2.16 23.25 -2.01
CA TYR A 287 -1.53 22.59 -3.17
C TYR A 287 0.01 22.59 -3.15
N THR A 288 0.64 23.38 -2.29
CA THR A 288 2.11 23.42 -2.15
C THR A 288 2.68 22.18 -1.45
N GLY A 289 1.85 21.40 -0.77
CA GLY A 289 2.25 20.12 -0.15
C GLY A 289 2.19 18.93 -1.10
N TRP A 290 1.84 19.15 -2.36
CA TRP A 290 1.70 18.11 -3.38
C TRP A 290 3.04 17.80 -4.07
N LEU A 291 3.05 16.76 -4.90
CA LEU A 291 4.27 16.34 -5.60
C LEU A 291 4.73 17.41 -6.58
N LYS A 292 6.03 17.72 -6.57
CA LYS A 292 6.68 18.54 -7.60
C LYS A 292 7.11 17.69 -8.77
N PRO A 293 7.23 18.26 -9.98
CA PRO A 293 7.79 17.55 -11.12
C PRO A 293 9.25 17.17 -10.85
N ALA A 294 9.59 15.92 -11.18
CA ALA A 294 10.93 15.34 -11.09
C ALA A 294 11.87 15.86 -12.19
N SER A 295 11.31 16.19 -13.36
CA SER A 295 12.02 16.86 -14.44
C SER A 295 11.06 17.73 -15.24
N THR A 296 11.64 18.74 -15.90
CA THR A 296 10.96 19.54 -16.92
C THR A 296 11.84 19.65 -18.15
N GLU A 297 11.26 19.37 -19.31
CA GLU A 297 11.80 19.76 -20.62
C GLU A 297 10.99 20.97 -21.10
N GLU A 298 11.40 21.63 -22.19
CA GLU A 298 10.85 22.93 -22.64
C GLU A 298 9.33 23.03 -22.43
N ASN A 299 8.56 22.06 -22.92
CA ASN A 299 7.09 22.03 -22.83
C ASN A 299 6.54 20.83 -22.04
N VAL A 300 7.37 20.15 -21.24
CA VAL A 300 6.98 18.91 -20.56
C VAL A 300 7.29 18.99 -19.08
N ALA A 301 6.38 18.48 -18.25
CA ALA A 301 6.63 18.25 -16.82
C ALA A 301 6.31 16.81 -16.45
N THR A 302 7.24 16.15 -15.77
CA THR A 302 7.10 14.73 -15.39
C THR A 302 7.02 14.59 -13.88
N PHE A 303 6.01 13.88 -13.38
CA PHE A 303 5.83 13.56 -11.97
C PHE A 303 6.00 12.05 -11.75
N ILE A 304 6.64 11.69 -10.64
CA ILE A 304 6.76 10.30 -10.18
C ILE A 304 5.87 10.14 -8.96
N VAL A 305 4.81 9.36 -9.11
CA VAL A 305 3.81 9.11 -8.07
C VAL A 305 4.06 7.72 -7.49
N PRO A 306 4.41 7.59 -6.20
CA PRO A 306 4.48 6.29 -5.54
C PRO A 306 3.11 5.58 -5.58
N PHE A 307 3.07 4.30 -5.97
CA PHE A 307 1.82 3.56 -6.22
C PHE A 307 1.87 2.09 -5.75
#